data_AF-A0A2E7VE73-F1
#
_entry.id   AF-A0A2E7VE73-F1
#
_cell.length_a   1.000
_cell.length_b   1.000
_cell.length_c   1.000
_cell.angle_alpha   90.00
_cell.angle_beta   90.00
_cell.angle_gamma   90.00
#
_symmetry.space_group_name_H-M   'P 1'
#
loop_
_entity.id
_entity.type
_entity.pdbx_description
1 polymer ?
#
loop_
_entity_poly.entity_id
_entity_poly.type
_entity_poly.pdbx_seq_one_letter_code
_entity_poly.pdbx_strand_id
1 'polypeptide(L)'
;LNFSNLILAALWEEDLNIDDPKILEQACGRSNLNSQAILNYAYSNTAEEKYENYTSYAIERGVFGAPSYIIDDEIFWGQDRLDFVAEKLKEIS
;
A
#
# COMPACT_ATOMS: atom_id res chain seq x y z
N LEU A 1 0.05 9.89 3.09
CA LEU A 1 -0.12 9.49 1.67
C LEU A 1 0.83 10.18 0.69
N ASN A 2 1.56 11.25 1.06
CA ASN A 2 2.49 11.92 0.13
C ASN A 2 3.52 10.93 -0.46
N PHE A 3 4.21 10.17 0.39
CA PHE A 3 5.21 9.20 -0.05
C PHE A 3 4.66 8.07 -0.94
N SER A 4 3.51 7.46 -0.56
CA SER A 4 2.88 6.40 -1.37
C SER A 4 2.44 6.91 -2.74
N ASN A 5 1.90 8.13 -2.81
CA ASN A 5 1.49 8.72 -4.09
C ASN A 5 2.69 8.97 -5.00
N LEU A 6 3.83 9.41 -4.43
CA LEU A 6 5.06 9.59 -5.20
C LEU A 6 5.63 8.28 -5.75
N ILE A 7 5.56 7.19 -4.97
CA ILE A 7 5.98 5.86 -5.47
C ILE A 7 5.04 5.40 -6.59
N LEU A 8 3.73 5.56 -6.41
CA LEU A 8 2.75 5.17 -7.44
C LEU A 8 2.91 5.99 -8.72
N ALA A 9 3.16 7.31 -8.62
CA ALA A 9 3.45 8.17 -9.76
C ALA A 9 4.76 7.76 -10.45
N ALA A 10 5.83 7.51 -9.68
CA ALA A 10 7.10 7.04 -10.23
C ALA A 10 6.92 5.76 -11.06
N LEU A 11 6.14 4.79 -10.55
CA LEU A 11 5.88 3.53 -11.27
C LEU A 11 4.95 3.71 -12.48
N TRP A 12 3.80 4.35 -12.30
CA TRP A 12 2.71 4.30 -13.28
C TRP A 12 2.65 5.51 -14.22
N GLU A 13 3.08 6.68 -13.77
CA GLU A 13 3.06 7.91 -14.55
C GLU A 13 4.42 8.17 -15.21
N GLU A 14 5.51 7.95 -14.47
CA GLU A 14 6.88 8.30 -14.89
C GLU A 14 7.67 7.11 -15.49
N ASP A 15 7.11 5.89 -15.47
CA ASP A 15 7.74 4.64 -15.95
C ASP A 15 9.14 4.36 -15.35
N LEU A 16 9.29 4.66 -14.05
CA LEU A 16 10.52 4.45 -13.29
C LEU A 16 10.52 3.09 -12.58
N ASN A 17 11.72 2.52 -12.45
CA ASN A 17 11.93 1.29 -11.68
C ASN A 17 11.93 1.57 -10.17
N ILE A 18 10.83 1.26 -9.48
CA ILE A 18 10.73 1.45 -8.02
C ILE A 18 11.46 0.37 -7.20
N ASP A 19 12.04 -0.65 -7.84
CA ASP A 19 12.97 -1.57 -7.17
C ASP A 19 14.37 -0.95 -7.01
N ASP A 20 14.69 0.15 -7.72
CA ASP A 20 15.94 0.89 -7.54
C ASP A 20 15.88 1.77 -6.28
N PRO A 21 16.76 1.54 -5.27
CA PRO A 21 16.81 2.33 -4.06
C PRO A 21 16.96 3.84 -4.31
N LYS A 22 17.61 4.26 -5.41
CA LYS A 22 17.77 5.68 -5.74
C LYS A 22 16.44 6.36 -6.04
N ILE A 23 15.49 5.66 -6.67
CA ILE A 23 14.16 6.18 -6.95
C ILE A 23 13.39 6.34 -5.62
N LEU A 24 13.52 5.37 -4.72
CA LEU A 24 12.92 5.44 -3.38
C LEU A 24 13.53 6.55 -2.52
N GLU A 25 14.84 6.78 -2.60
CA GLU A 25 15.53 7.89 -1.93
C GLU A 25 15.01 9.25 -2.40
N GLN A 26 14.83 9.44 -3.71
CA GLN A 26 14.27 10.66 -4.27
C GLN A 26 12.83 10.89 -3.80
N ALA A 27 11.98 9.85 -3.80
CA ALA A 27 10.62 9.93 -3.29
C ALA A 27 10.57 10.26 -1.79
N CYS A 28 11.49 9.70 -1.00
CA CYS A 28 11.66 10.04 0.42
C CYS A 28 12.03 11.53 0.58
N GLY A 29 13.00 12.01 -0.19
CA GLY A 29 13.42 13.42 -0.17
C GLY A 29 12.29 14.39 -0.50
N ARG A 30 11.51 14.10 -1.56
CA ARG A 30 10.30 14.86 -1.95
C ARG A 30 9.22 14.86 -0.86
N SER A 31 9.21 13.85 0.01
CA SER A 31 8.28 13.72 1.15
C SER A 31 8.84 14.17 2.49
N ASN A 32 10.04 14.78 2.54
CA ASN A 32 10.75 15.15 3.78
C ASN A 32 10.95 13.96 4.74
N LEU A 33 11.18 12.76 4.19
CA LEU A 33 11.46 11.55 4.95
C LEU A 33 12.96 11.23 4.93
N ASN A 34 13.44 10.64 6.02
CA ASN A 34 14.81 10.13 6.09
C ASN A 34 14.92 8.82 5.28
N SER A 35 15.45 8.93 4.06
CA SER A 35 15.57 7.79 3.15
C SER A 35 16.42 6.66 3.74
N GLN A 36 17.55 6.98 4.38
CA GLN A 36 18.43 5.99 4.98
C GLN A 36 17.72 5.18 6.08
N ALA A 37 16.98 5.86 6.96
CA ALA A 37 16.23 5.20 8.01
C ALA A 37 15.13 4.28 7.44
N ILE A 38 14.44 4.73 6.38
CA ILE A 38 13.38 3.95 5.71
C ILE A 38 13.97 2.73 5.01
N LEU A 39 15.03 2.89 4.22
CA LEU A 39 15.67 1.78 3.51
C LEU A 39 16.26 0.76 4.48
N ASN A 40 16.93 1.22 5.54
CA ASN A 40 17.42 0.33 6.59
C ASN A 40 16.29 -0.47 7.25
N TYR A 41 15.15 0.17 7.50
CA TYR A 41 13.97 -0.53 8.01
C TYR A 41 13.40 -1.51 6.99
N ALA A 42 13.25 -1.10 5.73
CA ALA A 42 12.70 -1.93 4.66
C ALA A 42 13.50 -3.22 4.41
N TYR A 43 14.82 -3.19 4.58
CA TYR A 43 15.70 -4.37 4.49
C TYR A 43 15.88 -5.13 5.81
N SER A 44 15.16 -4.77 6.87
CA SER A 44 15.27 -5.46 8.16
C SER A 44 14.33 -6.67 8.23
N ASN A 45 14.72 -7.68 9.00
CA ASN A 45 13.87 -8.85 9.30
C ASN A 45 12.52 -8.42 9.90
N THR A 46 12.49 -7.33 10.68
CA THR A 46 11.25 -6.81 11.26
C THR A 46 10.27 -6.30 10.19
N ALA A 47 10.75 -5.76 9.07
CA ALA A 47 9.88 -5.36 7.97
C ALA A 47 9.40 -6.58 7.18
N GLU A 48 10.28 -7.57 6.95
CA GLU A 48 9.94 -8.84 6.30
C GLU A 48 8.85 -9.60 7.08
N GLU A 49 9.03 -9.78 8.40
CA GLU A 49 8.03 -10.41 9.27
C GLU A 49 6.68 -9.68 9.22
N LYS A 50 6.68 -8.34 9.19
CA LYS A 50 5.43 -7.58 9.06
C LYS A 50 4.78 -7.77 7.70
N TYR A 51 5.57 -7.80 6.63
CA TYR A 51 5.09 -8.03 5.27
C TYR A 51 4.43 -9.41 5.15
N GLU A 52 5.06 -10.46 5.67
CA GLU A 52 4.50 -11.82 5.69
C GLU A 52 3.22 -11.91 6.54
N ASN A 53 3.22 -11.29 7.72
CA ASN A 53 2.07 -11.27 8.61
C ASN A 53 0.87 -10.56 7.99
N TYR A 54 1.07 -9.39 7.36
CA TYR A 54 -0.01 -8.68 6.67
C TYR A 54 -0.50 -9.43 5.43
N THR A 55 0.39 -10.11 4.71
CA THR A 55 0.01 -10.96 3.56
C THR A 55 -0.85 -12.13 4.03
N SER A 56 -0.43 -12.84 5.07
CA SER A 56 -1.19 -13.95 5.66
C SER A 56 -2.56 -13.47 6.17
N TYR A 57 -2.59 -12.35 6.90
CA TYR A 57 -3.82 -11.75 7.40
C TYR A 57 -4.80 -11.37 6.27
N ALA A 58 -4.29 -10.84 5.15
CA ALA A 58 -5.13 -10.53 4.00
C ALA A 58 -5.71 -11.81 3.36
N ILE A 59 -4.89 -12.84 3.19
CA ILE A 59 -5.31 -14.15 2.64
C ILE A 59 -6.38 -14.80 3.53
N GLU A 60 -6.17 -14.80 4.86
CA GLU A 60 -7.12 -15.34 5.84
C GLU A 60 -8.49 -14.67 5.77
N ARG A 61 -8.53 -13.38 5.38
CA ARG A 61 -9.78 -12.63 5.16
C ARG A 61 -10.30 -12.68 3.71
N GLY A 62 -9.77 -13.59 2.90
CA GLY A 62 -10.26 -13.83 1.54
C GLY A 62 -9.80 -12.79 0.51
N VAL A 63 -8.79 -11.97 0.80
CA VAL A 63 -8.20 -11.05 -0.19
C VAL A 63 -7.45 -11.86 -1.24
N PHE A 64 -7.84 -11.72 -2.51
CA PHE A 64 -7.20 -12.41 -3.64
C PHE A 64 -6.65 -11.45 -4.70
N GLY A 65 -6.83 -10.14 -4.53
CA GLY A 65 -6.38 -9.13 -5.49
C GLY A 65 -6.39 -7.73 -4.91
N ALA A 66 -5.88 -6.77 -5.67
CA ALA A 66 -5.80 -5.36 -5.27
C ALA A 66 -6.44 -4.44 -6.33
N PRO A 67 -7.08 -3.32 -5.91
CA PRO A 67 -7.42 -3.02 -4.53
C PRO A 67 -8.58 -3.90 -4.03
N SER A 68 -8.56 -4.22 -2.74
CA SER A 68 -9.68 -4.85 -2.01
C SER A 68 -9.98 -4.02 -0.76
N TYR A 69 -11.26 -3.85 -0.45
CA TYR A 69 -11.75 -3.18 0.76
C TYR A 69 -12.53 -4.19 1.59
N ILE A 70 -12.38 -4.17 2.92
CA ILE A 70 -13.13 -5.04 3.83
C ILE A 70 -13.84 -4.18 4.87
N ILE A 71 -15.16 -4.34 4.99
CA ILE A 71 -16.01 -3.65 5.98
C ILE A 71 -16.90 -4.70 6.64
N ASP A 72 -16.81 -4.86 7.97
CA ASP A 72 -17.54 -5.87 8.75
C ASP A 72 -17.55 -7.26 8.09
N ASP A 73 -16.35 -7.74 7.73
CA ASP A 73 -16.09 -9.02 7.05
C ASP A 73 -16.63 -9.16 5.61
N GLU A 74 -17.26 -8.12 5.07
CA GLU A 74 -17.67 -8.06 3.66
C GLU A 74 -16.54 -7.51 2.77
N ILE A 75 -16.19 -8.24 1.71
CA ILE A 75 -15.12 -7.88 0.78
C ILE A 75 -15.66 -7.20 -0.49
N PHE A 76 -15.08 -6.05 -0.84
CA PHE A 76 -15.34 -5.32 -2.08
C PHE A 76 -14.04 -5.29 -2.89
N TRP A 77 -13.98 -6.03 -4.00
CA TRP A 77 -12.79 -6.12 -4.84
C TRP A 77 -12.93 -5.30 -6.13
N GLY A 78 -11.95 -4.44 -6.38
CA GLY A 78 -11.90 -3.55 -7.55
C GLY A 78 -12.11 -2.07 -7.22
N GLN A 79 -11.40 -1.19 -7.94
CA GLN A 79 -11.55 0.26 -7.80
C GLN A 79 -12.95 0.75 -8.20
N ASP A 80 -13.62 0.00 -9.07
CA ASP A 80 -14.98 0.21 -9.55
C ASP A 80 -16.06 -0.25 -8.54
N ARG A 81 -15.66 -0.54 -7.28
CA ARG A 81 -16.57 -0.87 -6.18
C ARG A 81 -16.69 0.22 -5.11
N LEU A 82 -16.06 1.38 -5.30
CA LEU A 82 -16.08 2.45 -4.30
C LEU A 82 -17.49 2.97 -3.96
N ASP A 83 -18.44 2.93 -4.89
CA ASP A 83 -19.83 3.32 -4.61
C ASP A 83 -20.49 2.36 -3.61
N PHE A 84 -20.29 1.05 -3.77
CA PHE A 84 -20.79 0.04 -2.82
C PHE A 84 -20.11 0.15 -1.45
N VAL A 85 -18.81 0.43 -1.42
CA VAL A 85 -18.07 0.73 -0.18
C VAL A 85 -18.69 1.93 0.53
N ALA A 86 -18.99 3.01 -0.21
CA ALA A 86 -19.59 4.21 0.36
C ALA A 86 -21.03 3.97 0.87
N GLU A 87 -21.81 3.13 0.19
CA GLU A 87 -23.13 2.69 0.67
C GLU A 87 -23.02 1.89 1.97
N LYS A 88 -22.17 0.87 2.01
CA LYS A 88 -21.95 0.05 3.20
C LYS A 88 -21.54 0.88 4.43
N LEU A 89 -20.63 1.84 4.25
CA LEU A 89 -20.19 2.73 5.32
C LEU A 89 -21.33 3.58 5.92
N LYS A 90 -22.37 3.92 5.14
CA LYS A 90 -23.54 4.66 5.64
C LYS A 90 -24.51 3.77 6.44
N GLU A 91 -24.54 2.47 6.16
CA GLU A 91 -25.40 1.53 6.87
C GLU A 91 -24.88 1.25 8.30
N ILE A 92 -23.56 1.35 8.48
CA ILE A 92 -22.89 1.05 9.76
C ILE A 92 -22.56 2.30 10.59
N SER A 93 -22.82 3.50 10.06
CA SER A 93 -22.58 4.79 10.72
C SER A 93 -23.70 5.21 11.66
#